data_AF-A0A4Q6B7I7-F1
#
_entry.id   AF-A0A4Q6B7I7-F1
#
_cell.length_a   1.000
_cell.length_b   1.000
_cell.length_c   1.000
_cell.angle_alpha   90.00
_cell.angle_beta   90.00
_cell.angle_gamma   90.00
#
_symmetry.space_group_name_H-M   'P 1'
#
loop_
_entity.id
_entity.type
_entity.pdbx_description
1 polymer ?
#
loop_
_entity_poly.entity_id
_entity_poly.type
_entity_poly.pdbx_seq_one_letter_code
_entity_poly.pdbx_strand_id
1 'polypeptide(L)'
;TQQVSRSLQFYLASGSGREQPDKILICGGCANVPGVADVVQSRVGIPAEKGDPLGQMKLSSRARTQAVQRDATALLTACGLALRSFD
;
A
#
# COMPACT_ATOMS: atom_id res chain seq x y z
N THR A 1 5.58 -7.51 11.44
CA THR A 1 4.24 -7.06 11.88
C THR A 1 4.21 -6.29 13.20
N GLN A 2 5.13 -6.48 14.15
CA GLN A 2 5.19 -5.66 15.39
C GLN A 2 5.24 -4.15 15.12
N GLN A 3 5.97 -3.72 14.10
CA GLN A 3 6.09 -2.30 13.71
C GLN A 3 4.73 -1.70 13.31
N VAL A 4 3.90 -2.45 12.58
CA VAL A 4 2.58 -1.97 12.13
C VAL A 4 1.66 -1.69 13.32
N SER A 5 1.59 -2.63 14.27
CA SER A 5 0.77 -2.46 15.48
C SER A 5 1.23 -1.26 16.33
N ARG A 6 2.55 -1.08 16.48
CA ARG A 6 3.10 0.06 17.25
C ARG A 6 2.81 1.40 16.55
N SER A 7 3.02 1.48 15.24
CA SER A 7 2.70 2.68 14.47
C SER A 7 1.21 3.03 14.54
N LEU A 8 0.32 2.04 14.51
CA LEU A 8 -1.12 2.25 14.69
C LEU A 8 -1.44 2.80 16.09
N GLN A 9 -0.84 2.23 17.14
CA GLN A 9 -1.01 2.74 18.51
C GLN A 9 -0.54 4.19 18.63
N PHE A 10 0.60 4.55 18.04
CA PHE A 10 1.06 5.93 17.99
C PHE A 10 0.11 6.84 17.21
N TYR A 11 -0.42 6.37 16.08
CA TYR A 11 -1.41 7.12 15.30
C TYR A 11 -2.62 7.47 16.16
N LEU A 12 -3.21 6.50 16.86
CA LEU A 12 -4.38 6.70 17.73
C LEU A 12 -4.06 7.60 18.94
N ALA A 13 -2.86 7.49 19.51
CA ALA A 13 -2.44 8.31 20.65
C ALA A 13 -2.07 9.75 20.29
N SER A 14 -1.77 10.05 19.02
CA SER A 14 -1.23 11.36 18.61
C SER A 14 -2.25 12.49 18.42
N GLY A 15 -3.55 12.26 18.68
CA GLY A 15 -4.54 13.32 18.64
C GLY A 15 -5.92 12.88 19.15
N SER A 16 -6.71 13.84 19.66
CA SER A 16 -8.11 13.60 20.02
C SER A 16 -8.96 13.35 18.77
N GLY A 17 -9.90 12.41 18.86
CA GLY A 17 -10.86 12.11 17.79
C GLY A 17 -10.32 11.24 16.64
N ARG A 18 -9.16 10.59 16.80
CA ARG A 18 -8.68 9.61 15.83
C ARG A 18 -9.30 8.24 16.10
N GLU A 19 -9.91 7.69 15.06
CA GLU A 19 -10.49 6.36 15.09
C GLU A 19 -9.57 5.34 14.41
N GLN A 20 -9.87 4.06 14.65
CA GLN A 20 -9.17 2.98 13.97
C GLN A 20 -9.48 3.05 12.47
N PRO A 21 -8.47 2.91 11.58
CA PRO A 21 -8.73 2.96 10.16
C PRO A 21 -9.52 1.73 9.72
N ASP A 22 -10.42 1.91 8.75
CA ASP A 22 -11.24 0.82 8.21
C ASP A 22 -10.43 -0.21 7.42
N LYS A 23 -9.29 0.21 6.85
CA LYS A 23 -8.47 -0.61 5.96
C LYS A 23 -6.99 -0.24 5.99
N ILE A 24 -6.14 -1.23 5.75
CA ILE A 24 -4.69 -1.08 5.59
C ILE A 24 -4.31 -1.46 4.16
N LEU A 25 -3.63 -0.55 3.45
CA LEU A 25 -3.02 -0.81 2.15
C LEU A 25 -1.52 -1.08 2.33
N ILE A 26 -1.06 -2.24 1.87
CA ILE A 26 0.36 -2.61 1.88
C ILE A 26 0.96 -2.31 0.52
N CYS A 27 1.93 -1.40 0.51
CA CYS A 27 2.63 -0.93 -0.70
C CYS A 27 4.15 -1.06 -0.53
N GLY A 28 4.91 -0.74 -1.58
CA GLY A 28 6.36 -0.91 -1.63
C GLY A 28 6.80 -2.30 -2.08
N GLY A 29 8.12 -2.54 -2.08
CA GLY A 29 8.68 -3.83 -2.48
C GLY A 29 8.30 -4.99 -1.55
N CYS A 30 8.19 -4.72 -0.24
CA CYS A 30 7.81 -5.75 0.74
C CYS A 30 6.36 -6.21 0.62
N ALA A 31 5.50 -5.48 -0.11
CA ALA A 31 4.14 -5.90 -0.42
C ALA A 31 4.07 -7.12 -1.35
N ASN A 32 5.20 -7.48 -1.99
CA ASN A 32 5.32 -8.68 -2.82
C ASN A 32 5.64 -9.94 -2.02
N VAL A 33 5.86 -9.84 -0.71
CA VAL A 33 6.06 -11.02 0.14
C VAL A 33 4.73 -11.79 0.21
N PRO A 34 4.70 -13.09 -0.16
CA PRO A 34 3.47 -13.88 -0.13
C PRO A 34 2.84 -13.91 1.27
N GLY A 35 1.53 -13.71 1.36
CA GLY A 35 0.78 -13.74 2.61
C GLY A 35 1.02 -12.57 3.57
N VAL A 36 1.79 -11.54 3.18
CA VAL A 36 2.09 -10.41 4.08
C VAL A 36 0.84 -9.66 4.54
N ALA A 37 -0.16 -9.51 3.65
CA ALA A 37 -1.43 -8.88 3.98
C ALA A 37 -2.21 -9.69 5.02
N ASP A 38 -2.29 -11.00 4.87
CA ASP A 38 -2.99 -11.90 5.80
C ASP A 38 -2.34 -11.88 7.20
N VAL A 39 -1.00 -11.86 7.25
CA VAL A 39 -0.26 -11.80 8.52
C VAL A 39 -0.42 -10.43 9.20
N VAL A 40 -0.53 -9.34 8.44
CA VAL A 40 -0.82 -8.01 9.00
C VAL A 40 -2.26 -7.95 9.51
N GLN A 41 -3.22 -8.41 8.71
CA GLN A 41 -4.63 -8.44 9.08
C GLN A 41 -4.88 -9.24 10.35
N SER A 42 -4.35 -10.47 10.42
CA SER A 42 -4.52 -11.34 11.60
C SER A 42 -3.93 -10.75 12.88
N ARG A 43 -2.85 -9.96 12.78
CA ARG A 43 -2.19 -9.37 13.95
C ARG A 43 -2.79 -8.04 14.40
N VAL A 44 -3.29 -7.24 13.46
CA VAL A 44 -3.80 -5.88 13.72
C VAL A 44 -5.32 -5.87 13.89
N GLY A 45 -6.03 -6.87 13.36
CA GLY A 45 -7.49 -6.95 13.40
C GLY A 45 -8.20 -5.98 12.45
N ILE A 46 -7.46 -5.38 11.51
CA ILE A 46 -7.99 -4.47 10.49
C ILE A 46 -7.83 -5.12 9.12
N PRO A 47 -8.84 -5.09 8.24
CA PRO A 47 -8.73 -5.56 6.88
C PRO A 47 -7.48 -5.01 6.18
N ALA A 48 -6.62 -5.88 5.66
CA ALA A 48 -5.40 -5.49 4.98
C ALA A 48 -5.33 -6.08 3.57
N GLU A 49 -4.91 -5.29 2.60
CA GLU A 49 -4.74 -5.74 1.21
C GLU A 49 -3.48 -5.16 0.57
N LYS A 50 -3.06 -5.80 -0.52
CA LYS A 50 -1.99 -5.29 -1.37
C LYS A 50 -2.53 -4.11 -2.19
N GLY A 51 -1.86 -2.97 -2.11
CA GLY A 51 -2.23 -1.81 -2.93
C GLY A 51 -1.90 -2.04 -4.41
N ASP A 52 -2.74 -1.52 -5.30
CA ASP A 52 -2.46 -1.45 -6.73
C ASP A 52 -2.46 0.01 -7.19
N PRO A 53 -1.28 0.67 -7.26
CA PRO A 53 -1.20 2.07 -7.65
C PRO A 53 -1.44 2.30 -9.14
N LEU A 54 -1.33 1.27 -9.97
CA LEU A 54 -1.55 1.39 -11.41
C LEU A 54 -3.00 1.14 -11.77
N GLY A 55 -3.72 0.32 -11.00
CA GLY A 55 -5.16 0.11 -11.13
C GLY A 55 -5.59 -0.14 -12.58
N GLN A 56 -6.36 0.80 -13.15
CA GLN A 56 -6.86 0.72 -14.54
C GLN A 56 -6.07 1.57 -15.55
N MET A 57 -4.83 1.96 -15.24
CA MET A 57 -3.99 2.72 -16.17
C MET A 57 -3.70 1.92 -17.46
N LYS A 58 -3.77 2.60 -18.61
CA LYS A 58 -3.40 2.00 -19.90
C LYS A 58 -1.88 1.86 -19.98
N LEU A 59 -1.41 0.63 -20.15
CA LEU A 59 0.02 0.34 -20.34
C LEU A 59 0.39 0.45 -21.82
N SER A 60 1.37 1.29 -22.14
CA SER A 60 1.90 1.40 -23.50
C SER A 60 2.68 0.14 -23.91
N SER A 61 2.75 -0.16 -25.20
CA SER A 61 3.53 -1.29 -25.73
C SER A 61 5.04 -1.19 -25.47
N ARG A 62 5.55 0.02 -25.18
CA ARG A 62 6.94 0.25 -24.77
C ARG A 62 7.20 -0.14 -23.31
N ALA A 63 6.16 -0.12 -22.48
CA ALA A 63 6.26 -0.57 -21.10
C ALA A 63 6.26 -2.11 -21.08
N ARG A 64 7.23 -2.72 -20.40
CA ARG A 64 7.26 -4.17 -20.20
C ARG A 64 6.17 -4.55 -19.21
N THR A 65 4.95 -4.84 -19.70
CA THR A 65 3.74 -5.10 -18.90
C THR A 65 3.99 -6.05 -17.72
N GLN A 66 4.72 -7.14 -17.96
CA GLN A 66 5.00 -8.16 -16.94
C GLN A 66 5.90 -7.64 -15.80
N ALA A 67 6.89 -6.79 -16.13
CA ALA A 67 7.75 -6.16 -15.13
C ALA A 67 6.99 -5.09 -14.34
N VAL A 68 6.15 -4.32 -15.04
CA VAL A 68 5.32 -3.27 -14.43
C VAL A 68 4.34 -3.85 -13.41
N GLN A 69 3.68 -4.96 -13.75
CA GLN A 69 2.75 -5.65 -12.84
C GLN A 69 3.45 -6.22 -11.61
N ARG A 70 4.64 -6.79 -11.77
CA ARG A 70 5.43 -7.31 -10.65
C ARG A 70 5.85 -6.21 -9.67
N ASP A 71 6.26 -5.07 -10.21
CA ASP A 71 6.85 -3.98 -9.43
C ASP A 71 5.81 -2.90 -9.08
N ALA A 72 4.53 -3.12 -9.42
CA ALA A 72 3.45 -2.15 -9.29
C ALA A 72 3.39 -1.51 -7.89
N THR A 73 3.38 -2.31 -6.81
CA THR A 73 3.34 -1.78 -5.44
C THR A 73 4.53 -0.88 -5.09
N ALA A 74 5.70 -1.12 -5.68
CA ALA A 74 6.89 -0.30 -5.47
C ALA A 74 6.82 1.02 -6.25
N LEU A 75 6.00 1.10 -7.30
CA LEU A 75 5.82 2.29 -8.13
C LEU A 75 4.89 3.33 -7.51
N LEU A 76 4.24 3.06 -6.36
CA LEU A 76 3.28 3.99 -5.73
C LEU A 76 3.81 5.43 -5.64
N THR A 77 5.04 5.61 -5.14
CA THR A 77 5.65 6.94 -5.00
C THR A 77 5.91 7.60 -6.35
N ALA A 78 6.46 6.85 -7.31
CA ALA A 78 6.74 7.36 -8.66
C ALA A 78 5.44 7.72 -9.39
N CYS A 79 4.40 6.89 -9.24
CA CYS A 79 3.06 7.13 -9.75
C CYS A 79 2.48 8.42 -9.17
N GLY A 80 2.49 8.58 -7.84
CA GLY A 80 2.01 9.81 -7.19
C GLY A 80 2.77 11.07 -7.61
N LEU A 81 4.10 10.98 -7.81
CA LEU A 81 4.90 12.09 -8.33
C LEU A 81 4.52 12.44 -9.77
N ALA A 82 4.31 11.45 -10.64
CA ALA A 82 3.86 11.67 -12.01
C ALA A 82 2.45 12.27 -12.08
N LEU A 83 1.57 11.88 -11.15
CA LEU A 83 0.19 12.39 -11.09
C LEU A 83 0.12 13.88 -10.79
N ARG A 84 1.12 14.47 -10.12
CA ARG A 84 1.20 15.93 -9.88
C ARG A 84 1.31 16.76 -11.16
N SER A 85 1.71 16.17 -12.29
CA SER A 85 1.80 16.87 -13.57
C SER A 85 0.44 17.02 -14.27
N PHE A 86 -0.61 16.40 -13.74
CA PHE A 86 -1.99 16.50 -14.26
C PHE A 86 -2.90 17.36 -13.39
N ASP A 87 -2.34 17.97 -12.33
CA ASP A 87 -2.97 19.00 -11.49
C ASP A 87 -2.80 20.40 -12.10
#